data_AF-A0AAC9A1N6-F1
#
_entry.id   AF-A0AAC9A1N6-F1
#
_cell.length_a   1.000
_cell.length_b   1.000
_cell.length_c   1.000
_cell.angle_alpha   90.00
_cell.angle_beta   90.00
_cell.angle_gamma   90.00
#
_symmetry.space_group_name_H-M   'P 1'
#
loop_
_entity.id
_entity.type
_entity.pdbx_description
1 polymer ?
#
loop_
_entity_poly.entity_id
_entity_poly.type
_entity_poly.pdbx_seq_one_letter_code
_entity_poly.pdbx_strand_id
1 'polypeptide(L)'
;MNGEIAQVCNIVLASKIALKKRNGIKYRPAYYEKETEFIFLNNQKYKAKNVEEWFEYCIDRGLQNIKFLIPTSVKDRSFLGFVNTSQASLVCFFGNNLVTYFIPKWEYFDNKWYITYTEHKCENPPKKKPKFCDNSEDFKNILRRIATFADKIDFQNFANIFTKAFDILNGDNIENIRNAFYGQYFFELPETNKRLFYASDISDVFGAMGSWNDSPPCYAAEKGLENEYNNLSSELLTQIRLALLYSVNEW
;
A
#
# COMPACT_ATOMS: atom_id res chain seq x y z
N MET A 1 2.09 1.23 -7.93
CA MET A 1 1.65 1.79 -6.63
C MET A 1 2.57 2.92 -6.16
N ASN A 2 2.01 3.84 -5.38
CA ASN A 2 2.77 4.91 -4.72
C ASN A 2 3.86 4.35 -3.78
N GLY A 3 5.07 4.92 -3.81
CA GLY A 3 6.24 4.49 -3.01
C GLY A 3 6.00 4.47 -1.49
N GLU A 4 5.19 5.39 -0.97
CA GLU A 4 4.82 5.44 0.46
C GLU A 4 4.02 4.19 0.85
N ILE A 5 2.96 3.87 0.11
CA ILE A 5 2.10 2.71 0.37
C ILE A 5 2.91 1.42 0.23
N ALA A 6 3.71 1.34 -0.82
CA ALA A 6 4.63 0.25 -1.13
C ALA A 6 5.59 -0.06 0.02
N GLN A 7 6.27 0.96 0.56
CA GLN A 7 7.24 0.80 1.65
C GLN A 7 6.56 0.31 2.92
N VAL A 8 5.43 0.92 3.31
CA VAL A 8 4.67 0.52 4.50
C VAL A 8 4.23 -0.94 4.37
N CYS A 9 3.68 -1.35 3.22
CA CYS A 9 3.31 -2.74 2.96
C CYS A 9 4.51 -3.68 3.14
N ASN A 10 5.67 -3.33 2.58
CA ASN A 10 6.88 -4.14 2.69
C ASN A 10 7.38 -4.31 4.11
N ILE A 11 7.39 -3.24 4.90
CA ILE A 11 7.78 -3.32 6.31
C ILE A 11 6.82 -4.24 7.07
N VAL A 12 5.51 -4.17 6.81
CA VAL A 12 4.51 -5.07 7.43
C VAL A 12 4.73 -6.52 7.02
N LEU A 13 4.92 -6.80 5.73
CA LEU A 13 5.18 -8.15 5.23
C LEU A 13 6.46 -8.74 5.86
N ALA A 14 7.56 -7.98 5.84
CA ALA A 14 8.83 -8.36 6.45
C ALA A 14 8.68 -8.68 7.94
N SER A 15 7.99 -7.82 8.68
CA SER A 15 7.74 -7.96 10.11
C SER A 15 6.87 -9.18 10.43
N LYS A 16 5.81 -9.43 9.63
CA LYS A 16 4.97 -10.62 9.80
C LYS A 16 5.76 -11.91 9.58
N ILE A 17 6.62 -11.94 8.56
CA ILE A 17 7.50 -13.09 8.28
C ILE A 17 8.46 -13.33 9.44
N ALA A 18 9.11 -12.27 9.94
CA ALA A 18 10.04 -12.33 11.07
C ALA A 18 9.35 -12.82 12.36
N LEU A 19 8.15 -12.30 12.66
CA LEU A 19 7.32 -12.77 13.78
C LEU A 19 6.95 -14.25 13.66
N LYS A 20 6.53 -14.70 12.48
CA LYS A 20 6.15 -16.10 12.23
C LYS A 20 7.33 -17.05 12.37
N LYS A 21 8.51 -16.66 11.86
CA LYS A 21 9.73 -17.46 11.87
C LYS A 21 10.56 -17.28 13.16
N ARG A 22 10.16 -16.37 14.07
CA ARG A 22 10.82 -16.06 15.36
C ARG A 22 12.30 -15.71 15.20
N ASN A 23 12.60 -14.84 14.26
CA ASN A 23 13.95 -14.43 13.92
C ASN A 23 13.99 -12.92 13.62
N GLY A 24 15.20 -12.37 13.54
CA GLY A 24 15.39 -10.96 13.16
C GLY A 24 14.82 -10.67 11.79
N ILE A 25 14.31 -9.44 11.62
CA ILE A 25 13.83 -8.96 10.33
C ILE A 25 15.01 -8.76 9.37
N LYS A 26 14.80 -9.01 8.09
CA LYS A 26 15.74 -8.64 7.02
C LYS A 26 15.01 -7.75 6.04
N TYR A 27 15.19 -6.44 6.19
CA TYR A 27 14.57 -5.45 5.35
C TYR A 27 15.53 -5.02 4.23
N ARG A 28 14.99 -4.83 3.02
CA ARG A 28 15.74 -4.27 1.90
C ARG A 28 14.98 -3.05 1.39
N PRO A 29 15.52 -1.84 1.57
CA PRO A 29 14.91 -0.62 1.04
C PRO A 29 14.95 -0.62 -0.49
N ALA A 30 14.03 0.10 -1.13
CA ALA A 30 14.13 0.40 -2.56
C ALA A 30 15.36 1.29 -2.85
N TYR A 31 15.86 1.28 -4.09
CA TYR A 31 17.09 2.01 -4.44
C TYR A 31 17.02 3.54 -4.22
N TYR A 32 15.81 4.10 -4.18
CA TYR A 32 15.55 5.52 -3.97
C TYR A 32 15.33 5.88 -2.49
N GLU A 33 15.17 4.89 -1.61
CA GLU A 33 15.07 5.05 -0.16
C GLU A 33 16.49 5.11 0.42
N LYS A 34 16.92 6.29 0.88
CA LYS A 34 18.28 6.49 1.39
C LYS A 34 18.40 6.14 2.87
N GLU A 35 17.50 6.67 3.68
CA GLU A 35 17.46 6.46 5.13
C GLU A 35 16.01 6.28 5.58
N THR A 36 15.80 5.40 6.56
CA THR A 36 14.50 5.16 7.16
C THR A 36 14.67 5.06 8.67
N GLU A 37 14.23 6.07 9.40
CA GLU A 37 14.33 6.14 10.86
C GLU A 37 12.96 6.08 11.53
N PHE A 38 12.94 5.69 12.81
CA PHE A 38 11.73 5.60 13.62
C PHE A 38 11.87 6.35 14.93
N ILE A 39 10.95 7.27 15.18
CA ILE A 39 10.85 8.08 16.39
C ILE A 39 9.75 7.50 17.28
N PHE A 40 10.10 7.11 18.50
CA PHE A 40 9.16 6.50 19.45
C PHE A 40 8.52 7.55 20.37
N LEU A 41 7.23 7.38 20.66
CA LEU A 41 6.44 8.35 21.42
C LEU A 41 7.01 8.56 22.83
N ASN A 42 7.37 7.46 23.49
CA ASN A 42 7.82 7.46 24.88
C ASN A 42 9.33 7.76 25.03
N ASN A 43 10.05 7.92 23.91
CA ASN A 43 11.48 8.18 23.93
C ASN A 43 11.90 8.98 22.71
N GLN A 44 11.49 10.25 22.65
CA GLN A 44 11.86 11.16 21.54
C GLN A 44 13.39 11.30 21.34
N LYS A 45 14.19 10.94 22.34
CA LYS A 45 15.66 10.93 22.24
C LYS A 45 16.22 9.67 21.57
N TYR A 46 15.51 8.54 21.66
CA TYR A 46 15.89 7.32 20.96
C TYR A 46 15.23 7.27 19.60
N LYS A 47 16.06 7.08 18.58
CA LYS A 47 15.66 6.85 17.21
C LYS A 47 16.25 5.52 16.76
N ALA A 48 15.43 4.62 16.26
CA ALA A 48 15.93 3.48 15.51
C ALA A 48 16.35 3.96 14.12
N LYS A 49 17.55 3.60 13.68
CA LYS A 49 18.17 4.15 12.46
C LYS A 49 17.78 3.41 11.18
N ASN A 50 17.09 2.29 11.33
CA ASN A 50 16.68 1.40 10.25
C ASN A 50 15.50 0.53 10.72
N VAL A 51 14.95 -0.25 9.79
CA VAL A 51 13.80 -1.14 10.04
C VAL A 51 14.19 -2.29 10.98
N GLU A 52 15.43 -2.77 10.93
CA GLU A 52 15.94 -3.83 11.81
C GLU A 52 15.93 -3.40 13.27
N GLU A 53 16.58 -2.27 13.60
CA GLU A 53 16.62 -1.69 14.95
C GLU A 53 15.21 -1.37 15.46
N TRP A 54 14.33 -0.85 14.59
CA TRP A 54 12.95 -0.56 14.97
C TRP A 54 12.19 -1.84 15.34
N PHE A 55 12.34 -2.89 14.54
CA PHE A 55 11.66 -4.15 14.78
C PHE A 55 12.16 -4.81 16.06
N GLU A 56 13.48 -4.85 16.29
CA GLU A 56 14.08 -5.35 17.54
C GLU A 56 13.53 -4.62 18.76
N TYR A 57 13.50 -3.28 18.72
CA TYR A 57 12.94 -2.48 19.80
C TYR A 57 11.44 -2.75 20.02
N CYS A 58 10.67 -2.96 18.96
CA CYS A 58 9.28 -3.35 19.07
C CYS A 58 9.11 -4.76 19.69
N ILE A 59 9.97 -5.72 19.34
CA ILE A 59 9.98 -7.06 19.93
C ILE A 59 10.25 -7.00 21.44
N ASP A 60 11.25 -6.22 21.86
CA ASP A 60 11.58 -6.03 23.29
C ASP A 60 10.42 -5.40 24.07
N ARG A 61 9.63 -4.55 23.41
CA ARG A 61 8.37 -3.99 23.95
C ARG A 61 7.18 -4.97 23.94
N GLY A 62 7.38 -6.20 23.47
CA GLY A 62 6.35 -7.24 23.42
C GLY A 62 5.41 -7.13 22.22
N LEU A 63 5.91 -6.74 21.04
CA LEU A 63 5.14 -6.75 19.79
C LEU A 63 4.61 -8.16 19.50
N GLN A 64 3.29 -8.27 19.31
CA GLN A 64 2.61 -9.54 19.02
C GLN A 64 2.12 -9.63 17.58
N ASN A 65 1.79 -8.49 16.96
CA ASN A 65 1.24 -8.44 15.61
C ASN A 65 1.43 -7.03 15.02
N ILE A 66 1.43 -6.95 13.70
CA ILE A 66 1.48 -5.71 12.96
C ILE A 66 0.47 -5.76 11.81
N LYS A 67 -0.18 -4.62 11.55
CA LYS A 67 -1.07 -4.45 10.39
C LYS A 67 -0.74 -3.20 9.60
N PHE A 68 -0.95 -3.29 8.30
CA PHE A 68 -1.02 -2.17 7.37
C PHE A 68 -2.43 -1.57 7.44
N LEU A 69 -2.55 -0.26 7.67
CA LEU A 69 -3.82 0.45 7.52
C LEU A 69 -3.67 1.62 6.54
N ILE A 70 -4.71 1.80 5.72
CA ILE A 70 -4.86 2.93 4.81
C ILE A 70 -6.36 3.27 4.70
N PRO A 71 -6.76 4.55 4.59
CA PRO A 71 -8.15 4.91 4.32
C PRO A 71 -8.62 4.32 2.99
N THR A 72 -9.82 3.77 2.87
CA THR A 72 -10.32 3.18 1.60
C THR A 72 -10.88 4.22 0.62
N SER A 73 -11.10 5.44 1.09
CA SER A 73 -11.58 6.57 0.30
C SER A 73 -10.73 7.81 0.58
N VAL A 74 -10.61 8.69 -0.40
CA VAL A 74 -10.05 10.04 -0.22
C VAL A 74 -11.06 11.09 -0.63
N LYS A 75 -10.95 12.28 -0.03
CA LYS A 75 -11.77 13.43 -0.39
C LYS A 75 -11.46 13.94 -1.80
N ASP A 76 -10.18 13.93 -2.15
CA ASP A 76 -9.70 14.43 -3.45
C ASP A 76 -8.57 13.52 -3.96
N ARG A 77 -8.78 12.90 -5.13
CA ARG A 77 -7.84 11.97 -5.75
C ARG A 77 -6.66 12.67 -6.41
N SER A 78 -6.79 13.95 -6.75
CA SER A 78 -5.71 14.72 -7.41
C SER A 78 -4.44 14.79 -6.54
N PHE A 79 -4.59 14.66 -5.23
CA PHE A 79 -3.47 14.71 -4.31
C PHE A 79 -2.69 13.38 -4.15
N LEU A 80 -3.16 12.29 -4.75
CA LEU A 80 -2.55 10.95 -4.59
C LEU A 80 -1.17 10.82 -5.24
N GLY A 81 -0.82 11.76 -6.13
CA GLY A 81 0.52 11.88 -6.70
C GLY A 81 1.55 12.56 -5.80
N PHE A 82 1.12 13.22 -4.72
CA PHE A 82 2.04 13.86 -3.77
C PHE A 82 2.44 12.91 -2.66
N VAL A 83 3.66 13.10 -2.14
CA VAL A 83 4.13 12.39 -0.95
C VAL A 83 3.40 12.87 0.30
N ASN A 84 3.29 12.01 1.31
CA ASN A 84 2.67 12.29 2.60
C ASN A 84 1.14 12.48 2.55
N THR A 85 0.47 12.05 1.49
CA THR A 85 -0.99 12.16 1.33
C THR A 85 -1.71 10.83 1.46
N SER A 86 -0.98 9.70 1.42
CA SER A 86 -1.60 8.37 1.39
C SER A 86 -2.30 8.00 2.71
N GLN A 87 -1.78 8.54 3.83
CA GLN A 87 -2.20 8.20 5.19
C GLN A 87 -2.04 6.71 5.52
N ALA A 88 -1.15 6.01 4.80
CA ALA A 88 -0.74 4.67 5.13
C ALA A 88 -0.01 4.66 6.50
N SER A 89 -0.24 3.61 7.29
CA SER A 89 0.36 3.50 8.62
C SER A 89 0.74 2.06 8.97
N LEU A 90 1.79 1.94 9.78
CA LEU A 90 2.18 0.70 10.45
C LEU A 90 1.47 0.65 11.79
N VAL A 91 0.59 -0.32 12.03
CA VAL A 91 -0.13 -0.46 13.30
C VAL A 91 0.40 -1.63 14.08
N CYS A 92 1.02 -1.35 15.22
CA CYS A 92 1.67 -2.31 16.09
C CYS A 92 0.76 -2.68 17.27
N PHE A 93 0.53 -3.99 17.45
CA PHE A 93 -0.23 -4.55 18.56
C PHE A 93 0.73 -5.23 19.53
N PHE A 94 0.84 -4.69 20.74
CA PHE A 94 1.69 -5.20 21.81
C PHE A 94 0.87 -6.00 22.82
N GLY A 95 1.57 -6.64 23.77
CA GLY A 95 0.95 -7.15 24.99
C GLY A 95 0.17 -6.07 25.76
N ASN A 96 -0.69 -6.49 26.68
CA ASN A 96 -1.51 -5.61 27.54
C ASN A 96 -2.48 -4.69 26.78
N ASN A 97 -2.94 -5.10 25.59
CA ASN A 97 -3.85 -4.33 24.73
C ASN A 97 -3.31 -2.97 24.28
N LEU A 98 -2.00 -2.73 24.38
CA LEU A 98 -1.38 -1.52 23.85
C LEU A 98 -1.34 -1.60 22.31
N VAL A 99 -1.86 -0.55 21.68
CA VAL A 99 -1.77 -0.36 20.23
C VAL A 99 -1.13 0.99 19.95
N THR A 100 -0.10 0.99 19.13
CA THR A 100 0.51 2.21 18.59
C THR A 100 0.53 2.13 17.07
N TYR A 101 0.72 3.26 16.42
CA TYR A 101 0.86 3.30 14.98
C TYR A 101 1.94 4.29 14.57
N PHE A 102 2.61 4.01 13.45
CA PHE A 102 3.61 4.88 12.87
C PHE A 102 3.10 5.49 11.58
N ILE A 103 3.24 6.80 11.45
CA ILE A 103 2.97 7.54 10.22
C ILE A 103 4.32 7.87 9.56
N PRO A 104 4.53 7.52 8.29
CA PRO A 104 5.72 7.93 7.55
C PRO A 104 5.64 9.41 7.16
N LYS A 105 6.79 10.07 7.17
CA LYS A 105 7.02 11.35 6.51
C LYS A 105 8.21 11.19 5.57
N TRP A 106 7.98 11.47 4.29
CA TRP A 106 8.96 11.42 3.21
C TRP A 106 9.45 12.83 2.90
N GLU A 107 10.76 13.00 2.87
CA GLU A 107 11.44 14.24 2.51
C GLU A 107 12.44 13.96 1.40
N TYR A 108 12.39 14.79 0.35
CA TYR A 108 13.30 14.68 -0.79
C TYR A 108 14.47 15.63 -0.60
N PHE A 109 15.68 15.07 -0.56
CA PHE A 109 16.92 15.83 -0.42
C PHE A 109 18.05 15.12 -1.17
N ASP A 110 18.91 15.90 -1.86
CA ASP A 110 20.08 15.37 -2.59
C ASP A 110 19.77 14.15 -3.50
N ASN A 111 18.71 14.29 -4.31
CA ASN A 111 18.21 13.26 -5.23
C ASN A 111 17.82 11.92 -4.58
N LYS A 112 17.44 11.95 -3.30
CA LYS A 112 17.13 10.78 -2.50
C LYS A 112 15.95 11.03 -1.56
N TRP A 113 15.29 9.95 -1.16
CA TRP A 113 14.20 10.00 -0.18
C TRP A 113 14.71 9.62 1.21
N TYR A 114 14.40 10.49 2.16
CA TYR A 114 14.59 10.28 3.60
C TYR A 114 13.21 10.07 4.23
N ILE A 115 13.08 9.00 5.02
CA ILE A 115 11.80 8.61 5.58
C ILE A 115 11.90 8.59 7.10
N THR A 116 11.04 9.34 7.77
CA THR A 116 10.90 9.33 9.23
C THR A 116 9.52 8.80 9.61
N TYR A 117 9.49 7.69 10.31
CA TYR A 117 8.27 7.14 10.91
C TYR A 117 8.10 7.68 12.32
N THR A 118 6.97 8.32 12.61
CA THR A 118 6.68 8.84 13.97
C THR A 118 5.61 7.98 14.65
N GLU A 119 5.92 7.49 15.86
CA GLU A 119 4.98 6.70 16.67
C GLU A 119 3.91 7.58 17.33
N HIS A 120 2.68 7.11 17.28
CA HIS A 120 1.54 7.68 17.95
C HIS A 120 0.80 6.60 18.75
N LYS A 121 0.21 7.00 19.88
CA LYS A 121 -0.64 6.11 20.67
C LYS A 121 -2.03 6.03 20.05
N CYS A 122 -2.56 4.83 19.92
CA CYS A 122 -3.99 4.67 19.64
C CYS A 122 -4.76 4.87 20.94
N GLU A 123 -5.45 6.01 21.11
CA GLU A 123 -6.14 6.32 22.36
C GLU A 123 -7.30 5.36 22.65
N ASN A 124 -8.02 4.96 21.60
CA ASN A 124 -9.20 4.11 21.68
C ASN A 124 -9.05 2.92 20.72
N PRO A 125 -8.15 1.94 21.03
CA PRO A 125 -7.93 0.83 20.14
C PRO A 125 -9.18 -0.06 20.06
N PRO A 126 -9.48 -0.63 18.88
CA PRO A 126 -10.62 -1.52 18.73
C PRO A 126 -10.43 -2.76 19.61
N LYS A 127 -11.52 -3.22 20.25
CA LYS A 127 -11.52 -4.41 21.14
C LYS A 127 -10.98 -5.68 20.48
N LYS A 128 -11.10 -5.76 19.15
CA LYS A 128 -10.53 -6.83 18.32
C LYS A 128 -9.69 -6.18 17.23
N LYS A 129 -8.61 -6.86 16.84
CA LYS A 129 -7.82 -6.47 15.67
C LYS A 129 -8.75 -6.39 14.46
N PRO A 130 -8.66 -5.33 13.63
CA PRO A 130 -9.49 -5.20 12.44
C PRO A 130 -9.28 -6.41 11.54
N LYS A 131 -10.32 -6.85 10.83
CA LYS A 131 -10.24 -7.91 9.83
C LYS A 131 -10.70 -7.36 8.50
N PHE A 132 -10.06 -7.79 7.42
CA PHE A 132 -10.39 -7.39 6.07
C PHE A 132 -10.94 -8.59 5.30
N CYS A 133 -11.92 -8.34 4.45
CA CYS A 133 -12.54 -9.38 3.63
C CYS A 133 -11.85 -9.43 2.27
N ASP A 134 -11.83 -10.62 1.66
CA ASP A 134 -11.43 -10.79 0.28
C ASP A 134 -12.42 -10.06 -0.63
N ASN A 135 -11.90 -9.17 -1.49
CA ASN A 135 -12.68 -8.38 -2.44
C ASN A 135 -12.38 -8.75 -3.90
N SER A 136 -11.85 -9.95 -4.17
CA SER A 136 -11.40 -10.38 -5.50
C SER A 136 -12.45 -10.18 -6.60
N GLU A 137 -13.71 -10.57 -6.35
CA GLU A 137 -14.76 -10.48 -7.38
C GLU A 137 -15.19 -9.03 -7.65
N ASP A 138 -15.31 -8.20 -6.62
CA ASP A 138 -15.59 -6.77 -6.79
C ASP A 138 -14.44 -6.06 -7.50
N PHE A 139 -13.20 -6.43 -7.18
CA PHE A 139 -12.01 -5.87 -7.80
C PHE A 139 -11.93 -6.25 -9.29
N LYS A 140 -12.16 -7.52 -9.64
CA LYS A 140 -12.28 -7.97 -11.05
C LYS A 140 -13.36 -7.20 -11.80
N ASN A 141 -14.53 -7.01 -11.17
CA ASN A 141 -15.64 -6.32 -11.82
C ASN A 141 -15.29 -4.86 -12.15
N ILE A 142 -14.69 -4.11 -11.22
CA ILE A 142 -14.31 -2.72 -11.48
C ILE A 142 -13.18 -2.63 -12.51
N LEU A 143 -12.18 -3.53 -12.48
CA LEU A 143 -11.10 -3.56 -13.46
C LEU A 143 -11.63 -3.73 -14.88
N ARG A 144 -12.57 -4.65 -15.10
CA ARG A 144 -13.22 -4.83 -16.41
C ARG A 144 -14.00 -3.58 -16.86
N ARG A 145 -14.76 -2.98 -15.96
CA ARG A 145 -15.58 -1.78 -16.25
C ARG A 145 -14.69 -0.59 -16.60
N ILE A 146 -13.65 -0.33 -15.80
CA ILE A 146 -12.76 0.80 -16.03
C ILE A 146 -11.81 0.57 -17.21
N ALA A 147 -11.45 -0.67 -17.55
CA ALA A 147 -10.75 -0.99 -18.80
C ALA A 147 -11.59 -0.60 -20.03
N THR A 148 -12.86 -1.02 -20.04
CA THR A 148 -13.81 -0.67 -21.11
C THR A 148 -14.01 0.84 -21.21
N PHE A 149 -14.10 1.51 -20.06
CA PHE A 149 -14.20 2.96 -20.01
C PHE A 149 -12.95 3.66 -20.55
N ALA A 150 -11.76 3.22 -20.16
CA ALA A 150 -10.49 3.77 -20.64
C ALA A 150 -10.36 3.68 -22.16
N ASP A 151 -10.77 2.55 -22.76
CA ASP A 151 -10.81 2.42 -24.22
C ASP A 151 -11.83 3.39 -24.87
N LYS A 152 -13.02 3.53 -24.29
CA LYS A 152 -14.07 4.48 -24.73
C LYS A 152 -13.61 5.95 -24.75
N ILE A 153 -12.69 6.32 -23.87
CA ILE A 153 -12.11 7.68 -23.82
C ILE A 153 -10.75 7.79 -24.56
N ASP A 154 -10.36 6.78 -25.34
CA ASP A 154 -9.11 6.73 -26.13
C ASP A 154 -7.81 6.67 -25.31
N PHE A 155 -7.86 5.96 -24.18
CA PHE A 155 -6.72 5.72 -23.29
C PHE A 155 -6.35 4.24 -23.22
N GLN A 156 -5.98 3.65 -24.37
CA GLN A 156 -5.68 2.21 -24.49
C GLN A 156 -4.57 1.74 -23.54
N ASN A 157 -3.58 2.59 -23.24
CA ASN A 157 -2.52 2.24 -22.28
C ASN A 157 -3.08 1.90 -20.90
N PHE A 158 -4.05 2.68 -20.41
CA PHE A 158 -4.72 2.38 -19.14
C PHE A 158 -5.66 1.19 -19.25
N ALA A 159 -6.39 1.06 -20.37
CA ALA A 159 -7.21 -0.12 -20.62
C ALA A 159 -6.38 -1.42 -20.54
N ASN A 160 -5.18 -1.42 -21.10
CA ASN A 160 -4.23 -2.54 -21.04
C ASN A 160 -3.75 -2.81 -19.61
N ILE A 161 -3.43 -1.77 -18.82
CA ILE A 161 -3.05 -1.91 -17.41
C ILE A 161 -4.18 -2.59 -16.62
N PHE A 162 -5.41 -2.10 -16.76
CA PHE A 162 -6.56 -2.64 -16.03
C PHE A 162 -6.90 -4.07 -16.46
N THR A 163 -6.78 -4.37 -17.75
CA THR A 163 -6.96 -5.72 -18.29
C THR A 163 -5.90 -6.68 -17.73
N LYS A 164 -4.62 -6.26 -17.70
CA LYS A 164 -3.55 -7.08 -17.12
C LYS A 164 -3.78 -7.36 -15.64
N ALA A 165 -4.23 -6.38 -14.86
CA ALA A 165 -4.60 -6.59 -13.45
C ALA A 165 -5.75 -7.60 -13.30
N PHE A 166 -6.77 -7.51 -14.17
CA PHE A 166 -7.87 -8.47 -14.19
C PHE A 166 -7.40 -9.90 -14.51
N ASP A 167 -6.54 -10.06 -15.52
CA ASP A 167 -6.00 -11.35 -15.93
C ASP A 167 -5.17 -12.01 -14.82
N ILE A 168 -4.38 -11.21 -14.09
CA ILE A 168 -3.61 -11.68 -12.93
C ILE A 168 -4.52 -12.19 -11.81
N LEU A 169 -5.64 -11.51 -11.55
CA LEU A 169 -6.66 -12.00 -10.61
C LEU A 169 -7.34 -13.29 -11.09
N ASN A 170 -7.31 -13.58 -12.39
CA ASN A 170 -7.88 -14.80 -12.99
C ASN A 170 -6.89 -15.94 -13.21
N GLY A 171 -5.65 -15.81 -12.73
CA GLY A 171 -4.68 -16.91 -12.80
C GLY A 171 -3.51 -16.65 -13.74
N ASP A 172 -3.50 -15.54 -14.48
CA ASP A 172 -2.40 -15.23 -15.40
C ASP A 172 -1.05 -15.13 -14.67
N ASN A 173 0.03 -15.35 -15.42
CA ASN A 173 1.38 -15.37 -14.88
C ASN A 173 1.79 -13.98 -14.40
N ILE A 174 2.43 -13.94 -13.24
CA ILE A 174 2.99 -12.72 -12.68
C ILE A 174 4.46 -12.64 -13.08
N GLU A 175 4.78 -11.71 -13.96
CA GLU A 175 6.12 -11.53 -14.52
C GLU A 175 6.98 -10.58 -13.66
N ASN A 176 8.31 -10.74 -13.75
CA ASN A 176 9.31 -9.79 -13.25
C ASN A 176 9.29 -9.46 -11.73
N ILE A 177 8.56 -10.22 -10.90
CA ILE A 177 8.46 -9.99 -9.45
C ILE A 177 9.81 -9.98 -8.75
N ARG A 178 10.75 -10.86 -9.13
CA ARG A 178 12.05 -11.00 -8.43
C ARG A 178 12.88 -9.72 -8.45
N ASN A 179 12.65 -8.86 -9.46
CA ASN A 179 13.35 -7.58 -9.60
C ASN A 179 12.57 -6.42 -8.96
N ALA A 180 11.33 -6.64 -8.53
CA ALA A 180 10.57 -5.66 -7.77
C ALA A 180 11.11 -5.58 -6.33
N PHE A 181 11.09 -4.39 -5.74
CA PHE A 181 11.59 -4.14 -4.38
C PHE A 181 10.80 -4.90 -3.29
N TYR A 182 9.58 -5.36 -3.59
CA TYR A 182 8.78 -6.25 -2.73
C TYR A 182 8.95 -7.75 -3.03
N GLY A 183 9.74 -8.11 -4.05
CA GLY A 183 9.83 -9.46 -4.58
C GLY A 183 10.26 -10.51 -3.56
N GLN A 184 11.06 -10.13 -2.55
CA GLN A 184 11.52 -11.06 -1.52
C GLN A 184 10.42 -11.54 -0.57
N TYR A 185 9.43 -10.69 -0.26
CA TYR A 185 8.31 -11.07 0.62
C TYR A 185 7.14 -11.62 -0.17
N PHE A 186 7.04 -11.23 -1.45
CA PHE A 186 5.99 -11.66 -2.34
C PHE A 186 5.83 -13.19 -2.36
N PHE A 187 6.92 -13.95 -2.36
CA PHE A 187 6.86 -15.42 -2.42
C PHE A 187 6.30 -16.09 -1.16
N GLU A 188 6.28 -15.40 -0.03
CA GLU A 188 5.77 -15.93 1.26
C GLU A 188 4.24 -15.80 1.40
N LEU A 189 3.62 -14.95 0.57
CA LEU A 189 2.17 -14.74 0.57
C LEU A 189 1.40 -15.97 0.05
N PRO A 190 0.18 -16.24 0.54
CA PRO A 190 -0.74 -17.17 -0.11
C PRO A 190 -1.09 -16.71 -1.53
N GLU A 191 -1.48 -17.64 -2.40
CA GLU A 191 -1.72 -17.37 -3.83
C GLU A 191 -2.73 -16.24 -4.07
N THR A 192 -3.86 -16.25 -3.35
CA THR A 192 -4.87 -15.18 -3.45
C THR A 192 -4.30 -13.82 -3.05
N ASN A 193 -3.58 -13.75 -1.92
CA ASN A 193 -2.95 -12.52 -1.44
C ASN A 193 -1.91 -11.99 -2.42
N LYS A 194 -1.09 -12.87 -3.02
CA LYS A 194 -0.10 -12.51 -4.05
C LYS A 194 -0.76 -11.81 -5.22
N ARG A 195 -1.82 -12.39 -5.76
CA ARG A 195 -2.54 -11.88 -6.93
C ARG A 195 -3.20 -10.56 -6.62
N LEU A 196 -3.88 -10.45 -5.48
CA LEU A 196 -4.48 -9.20 -5.03
C LEU A 196 -3.44 -8.10 -4.84
N PHE A 197 -2.32 -8.41 -4.18
CA PHE A 197 -1.24 -7.45 -3.97
C PHE A 197 -0.65 -6.95 -5.29
N TYR A 198 -0.36 -7.86 -6.22
CA TYR A 198 0.22 -7.49 -7.51
C TYR A 198 -0.77 -6.73 -8.40
N ALA A 199 -2.02 -7.17 -8.47
CA ALA A 199 -3.07 -6.48 -9.21
C ALA A 199 -3.27 -5.05 -8.66
N SER A 200 -3.26 -4.88 -7.34
CA SER A 200 -3.26 -3.57 -6.70
C SER A 200 -2.04 -2.74 -7.07
N ASP A 201 -0.85 -3.35 -7.11
CA ASP A 201 0.38 -2.62 -7.47
C ASP A 201 0.31 -2.02 -8.86
N ILE A 202 -0.08 -2.82 -9.86
CA ILE A 202 -0.07 -2.38 -11.25
C ILE A 202 -1.25 -1.48 -11.62
N SER A 203 -2.41 -1.64 -10.95
CA SER A 203 -3.61 -0.84 -11.23
C SER A 203 -3.71 0.45 -10.39
N ASP A 204 -2.80 0.66 -9.42
CA ASP A 204 -2.69 1.93 -8.70
C ASP A 204 -1.99 2.98 -9.56
N VAL A 205 -2.79 3.59 -10.46
CA VAL A 205 -2.38 4.56 -11.48
C VAL A 205 -2.74 6.01 -11.12
N PHE A 206 -3.04 6.28 -9.85
CA PHE A 206 -3.58 7.57 -9.41
C PHE A 206 -2.52 8.63 -9.07
N GLY A 207 -1.22 8.30 -9.15
CA GLY A 207 -0.13 9.19 -8.79
C GLY A 207 0.92 9.36 -9.90
N ALA A 208 1.82 10.34 -9.70
CA ALA A 208 2.89 10.78 -10.60
C ALA A 208 2.42 11.51 -11.88
N MET A 209 3.37 11.99 -12.70
CA MET A 209 3.07 12.62 -13.99
C MET A 209 2.65 11.56 -15.02
N GLY A 210 1.66 11.89 -15.84
CA GLY A 210 1.02 10.97 -16.78
C GLY A 210 0.04 10.02 -16.10
N SER A 211 -0.46 10.36 -14.91
CA SER A 211 -1.36 9.50 -14.15
C SER A 211 -2.77 9.45 -14.73
N TRP A 212 -3.57 8.51 -14.23
CA TRP A 212 -5.00 8.44 -14.54
C TRP A 212 -5.76 9.71 -14.13
N ASN A 213 -5.24 10.45 -13.14
CA ASN A 213 -5.83 11.71 -12.69
C ASN A 213 -5.45 12.92 -13.55
N ASP A 214 -4.58 12.76 -14.55
CA ASP A 214 -4.06 13.87 -15.35
C ASP A 214 -4.97 14.14 -16.56
N SER A 215 -4.66 13.56 -17.72
CA SER A 215 -5.42 13.78 -18.96
C SER A 215 -6.80 13.11 -18.99
N PRO A 216 -7.00 11.87 -18.49
CA PRO A 216 -8.29 11.17 -18.59
C PRO A 216 -9.53 11.96 -18.14
N PRO A 217 -9.54 12.70 -17.01
CA PRO A 217 -10.71 13.48 -16.61
C PRO A 217 -11.14 14.52 -17.66
N CYS A 218 -10.19 15.18 -18.34
CA CYS A 218 -10.49 16.19 -19.36
C CYS A 218 -11.20 15.56 -20.57
N TYR A 219 -10.69 14.44 -21.08
CA TYR A 219 -11.27 13.72 -22.21
C TYR A 219 -12.63 13.09 -21.86
N ALA A 220 -12.79 12.61 -20.62
CA ALA A 220 -14.08 12.16 -20.13
C ALA A 220 -15.10 13.33 -20.14
N ALA A 221 -14.70 14.53 -19.70
CA ALA A 221 -15.56 15.71 -19.72
C ALA A 221 -15.94 16.14 -21.15
N GLU A 222 -14.99 16.16 -22.09
CA GLU A 222 -15.24 16.47 -23.51
C GLU A 222 -16.28 15.52 -24.14
N LYS A 223 -16.34 14.27 -23.68
CA LYS A 223 -17.32 13.27 -24.12
C LYS A 223 -18.60 13.22 -23.28
N GLY A 224 -18.77 14.10 -22.28
CA GLY A 224 -19.93 14.11 -21.38
C GLY A 224 -19.98 12.95 -20.38
N LEU A 225 -18.83 12.35 -20.07
CA LEU A 225 -18.67 11.14 -19.25
C LEU A 225 -17.99 11.41 -17.89
N GLU A 226 -17.94 12.66 -17.46
CA GLU A 226 -17.26 13.07 -16.21
C GLU A 226 -17.76 12.30 -14.97
N ASN A 227 -19.08 12.13 -14.84
CA ASN A 227 -19.68 11.38 -13.74
C ASN A 227 -19.28 9.90 -13.76
N GLU A 228 -19.23 9.29 -14.95
CA GLU A 228 -18.81 7.91 -15.13
C GLU A 228 -17.32 7.74 -14.74
N TYR A 229 -16.46 8.65 -15.22
CA TYR A 229 -15.05 8.71 -14.82
C TYR A 229 -14.89 8.81 -13.30
N ASN A 230 -15.60 9.74 -12.65
CA ASN A 230 -15.47 9.98 -11.22
C ASN A 230 -15.91 8.79 -10.38
N ASN A 231 -17.01 8.14 -10.77
CA ASN A 231 -17.52 6.97 -10.07
C ASN A 231 -16.59 5.76 -10.24
N LEU A 232 -16.18 5.44 -11.47
CA LEU A 232 -15.29 4.31 -11.75
C LEU A 232 -13.91 4.49 -11.09
N SER A 233 -13.37 5.71 -11.13
CA SER A 233 -12.07 6.02 -10.53
C SER A 233 -12.10 5.92 -9.01
N SER A 234 -13.16 6.44 -8.36
CA SER A 234 -13.33 6.28 -6.91
C SER A 234 -13.51 4.82 -6.52
N GLU A 235 -14.35 4.08 -7.24
CA GLU A 235 -14.60 2.67 -6.98
C GLU A 235 -13.32 1.85 -7.14
N LEU A 236 -12.54 2.08 -8.22
CA LEU A 236 -11.27 1.40 -8.45
C LEU A 236 -10.30 1.65 -7.29
N LEU A 237 -10.12 2.90 -6.87
CA LEU A 237 -9.25 3.25 -5.75
C LEU A 237 -9.67 2.50 -4.48
N THR A 238 -10.96 2.47 -4.18
CA THR A 238 -11.49 1.73 -3.02
C THR A 238 -11.18 0.24 -3.12
N GLN A 239 -11.39 -0.39 -4.27
CA GLN A 239 -11.11 -1.82 -4.45
C GLN A 239 -9.62 -2.14 -4.37
N ILE A 240 -8.75 -1.29 -4.91
CA ILE A 240 -7.28 -1.43 -4.77
C ILE A 240 -6.89 -1.42 -3.29
N ARG A 241 -7.41 -0.47 -2.52
CA ARG A 241 -7.07 -0.31 -1.10
C ARG A 241 -7.63 -1.44 -0.25
N LEU A 242 -8.84 -1.91 -0.52
CA LEU A 242 -9.40 -3.11 0.12
C LEU A 242 -8.55 -4.36 -0.17
N ALA A 243 -8.11 -4.52 -1.42
CA ALA A 243 -7.24 -5.62 -1.83
C ALA A 243 -5.87 -5.57 -1.14
N LEU A 244 -5.28 -4.37 -0.97
CA LEU A 244 -4.05 -4.20 -0.19
C LEU A 244 -4.26 -4.51 1.29
N LEU A 245 -5.35 -4.02 1.88
CA LEU A 245 -5.71 -4.30 3.27
C LEU A 245 -5.87 -5.80 3.52
N TYR A 246 -6.52 -6.54 2.61
CA TYR A 246 -6.64 -7.98 2.72
C TYR A 246 -5.30 -8.70 2.49
N SER A 247 -4.67 -8.46 1.34
CA SER A 247 -3.47 -9.19 0.91
C SER A 247 -2.31 -9.08 1.90
N VAL A 248 -2.09 -7.90 2.48
CA VAL A 248 -1.00 -7.67 3.44
C VAL A 248 -1.33 -8.20 4.83
N ASN A 249 -2.58 -8.05 5.29
CA ASN A 249 -2.93 -8.31 6.68
C ASN A 249 -3.43 -9.72 6.96
N GLU A 250 -4.10 -10.37 6.01
CA GLU A 250 -4.87 -11.60 6.26
C GLU A 250 -4.15 -12.83 5.69
N TRP A 251 -3.16 -13.32 6.45
CA TRP A 251 -2.39 -14.57 6.22
C TRP A 251 -1.40 -14.84 7.36
#